data_AF-A0A356T7D8-F1
#
_entry.id   AF-A0A356T7D8-F1
#
_cell.length_a   1.000
_cell.length_b   1.000
_cell.length_c   1.000
_cell.angle_alpha   90.00
_cell.angle_beta   90.00
_cell.angle_gamma   90.00
#
_symmetry.space_group_name_H-M   'P 1'
#
loop_
_entity.id
_entity.type
_entity.pdbx_description
1 polymer ?
#
loop_
_entity_poly.entity_id
_entity_poly.type
_entity_poly.pdbx_seq_one_letter_code
_entity_poly.pdbx_strand_id
1 'polypeptide(L)'
;ALGGTQGAGGGPRELAAWIALGTGVGAVLASAFSWRRPGRFAGWLAAGFSVAAAGAAIPAILWFVAPHAYETPHHLCPFCLLHADVGGIGWPLFGALFGAALCGAATGLVQSQGAASARGDGAAVDALSRRLSGWAAMGWLTVLLLGAWPVARYAWITGGASLFGGT
;
A
#
# COMPACT_ATOMS: atom_id res chain seq x y z
N ALA A 1 -8.98 -18.55 27.96
CA ALA A 1 -10.09 -18.76 27.02
C ALA A 1 -9.53 -18.68 25.60
N LEU A 2 -9.24 -19.84 25.03
CA LEU A 2 -8.81 -20.01 23.65
C LEU A 2 -10.07 -20.18 22.79
N GLY A 3 -10.12 -19.56 21.62
CA GLY A 3 -11.21 -19.76 20.66
C GLY A 3 -12.00 -18.49 20.40
N GLY A 4 -11.47 -17.67 19.51
CA GLY A 4 -12.12 -16.47 19.02
C GLY A 4 -11.52 -16.08 17.68
N THR A 5 -11.47 -17.01 16.72
CA THR A 5 -11.52 -16.62 15.30
C THR A 5 -12.92 -16.07 15.05
N GLN A 6 -13.22 -14.91 15.65
CA GLN A 6 -14.49 -14.22 15.48
C GLN A 6 -14.51 -13.67 14.06
N GLY A 7 -15.53 -14.11 13.32
CA GLY A 7 -15.97 -13.72 11.98
C GLY A 7 -14.99 -12.93 11.12
N ALA A 8 -14.62 -13.50 9.97
CA ALA A 8 -14.45 -12.67 8.78
C ALA A 8 -15.80 -11.94 8.53
N GLY A 9 -16.00 -10.83 9.22
CA GLY A 9 -17.22 -10.01 9.21
C GLY A 9 -17.28 -9.29 7.89
N GLY A 10 -17.78 -9.97 6.86
CA GLY A 10 -17.77 -9.58 5.44
C GLY A 10 -18.53 -8.30 5.08
N GLY A 11 -18.25 -7.18 5.73
CA GLY A 11 -18.69 -5.85 5.34
C GLY A 11 -17.81 -5.27 4.23
N PRO A 12 -18.33 -4.34 3.41
CA PRO A 12 -17.58 -3.73 2.30
C PRO A 12 -16.24 -3.08 2.70
N ARG A 13 -16.14 -2.62 3.96
CA ARG A 13 -14.94 -1.98 4.52
C ARG A 13 -13.80 -2.96 4.79
N GLU A 14 -14.12 -4.12 5.37
CA GLU A 14 -13.14 -5.17 5.62
C GLU A 14 -12.64 -5.75 4.30
N LEU A 15 -13.53 -5.95 3.34
CA LEU A 15 -13.15 -6.39 1.99
C LEU A 15 -12.18 -5.40 1.34
N ALA A 16 -12.45 -4.09 1.42
CA ALA A 16 -11.54 -3.07 0.91
C ALA A 16 -10.17 -3.13 1.60
N ALA A 17 -10.12 -3.35 2.92
CA ALA A 17 -8.88 -3.50 3.67
C ALA A 17 -8.09 -4.75 3.24
N TRP A 18 -8.74 -5.90 3.06
CA TRP A 18 -8.09 -7.13 2.60
C TRP A 18 -7.58 -7.02 1.17
N ILE A 19 -8.33 -6.37 0.28
CA ILE A 19 -7.89 -6.10 -1.10
C ILE A 19 -6.67 -5.17 -1.09
N ALA A 20 -6.71 -4.09 -0.29
CA ALA A 20 -5.59 -3.16 -0.15
C ALA A 20 -4.34 -3.85 0.42
N LEU A 21 -4.51 -4.71 1.43
CA LEU A 21 -3.41 -5.49 1.99
C LEU A 21 -2.82 -6.45 0.94
N GLY A 22 -3.65 -7.23 0.25
CA GLY A 22 -3.20 -8.19 -0.75
C GLY A 22 -2.50 -7.52 -1.93
N THR A 23 -3.07 -6.46 -2.46
CA THR A 23 -2.47 -5.68 -3.56
C THR A 23 -1.20 -4.94 -3.11
N GLY A 24 -1.18 -4.38 -1.89
CA GLY A 24 0.00 -3.73 -1.30
C GLY A 24 1.15 -4.70 -1.07
N VAL A 25 0.89 -5.88 -0.51
CA VAL A 25 1.90 -6.95 -0.37
C VAL A 25 2.39 -7.39 -1.75
N GLY A 26 1.47 -7.57 -2.71
CA GLY A 26 1.81 -7.85 -4.10
C GLY A 26 2.72 -6.78 -4.71
N ALA A 27 2.46 -5.50 -4.41
CA ALA A 27 3.28 -4.38 -4.89
C ALA A 27 4.67 -4.37 -4.27
N VAL A 28 4.82 -4.68 -2.97
CA VAL A 28 6.14 -4.87 -2.33
C VAL A 28 6.89 -6.00 -3.00
N LEU A 29 6.27 -7.17 -3.14
CA LEU A 29 6.91 -8.36 -3.70
C LEU A 29 7.29 -8.17 -5.18
N ALA A 30 6.40 -7.62 -5.99
CA ALA A 30 6.64 -7.33 -7.40
C ALA A 30 7.75 -6.29 -7.58
N SER A 31 7.75 -5.23 -6.77
CA SER A 31 8.81 -4.21 -6.80
C SER A 31 10.14 -4.76 -6.33
N ALA A 32 10.16 -5.56 -5.25
CA ALA A 32 11.38 -6.23 -4.79
C ALA A 32 11.91 -7.26 -5.82
N PHE A 33 11.01 -7.94 -6.53
CA PHE A 33 11.38 -8.84 -7.62
C PHE A 33 12.00 -8.08 -8.79
N SER A 34 11.37 -6.98 -9.24
CA SER A 34 11.90 -6.09 -10.27
C SER A 34 13.24 -5.46 -9.88
N TRP A 35 13.43 -5.13 -8.59
CA TRP A 35 14.70 -4.65 -8.07
C TRP A 35 15.82 -5.69 -8.18
N ARG A 36 15.54 -6.98 -7.95
CA ARG A 36 16.52 -8.07 -8.05
C ARG A 36 16.79 -8.48 -9.50
N ARG A 37 15.74 -8.58 -10.30
CA ARG A 37 15.74 -9.08 -11.68
C ARG A 37 15.06 -8.04 -12.59
N PRO A 38 15.73 -6.94 -12.96
CA PRO A 38 15.16 -5.95 -13.84
C PRO A 38 14.88 -6.60 -15.19
N GLY A 39 13.68 -6.36 -15.69
CA GLY A 39 13.23 -6.91 -16.95
C GLY A 39 11.84 -6.40 -17.27
N ARG A 40 11.43 -6.52 -18.52
CA ARG A 40 10.13 -6.00 -19.01
C ARG A 40 8.97 -6.55 -18.20
N PHE A 41 8.97 -7.87 -18.01
CA PHE A 41 7.93 -8.57 -17.24
C PHE A 41 7.91 -8.11 -15.78
N ALA A 42 9.07 -8.09 -15.12
CA ALA A 42 9.16 -7.68 -13.73
C ALA A 42 8.76 -6.21 -13.52
N GLY A 43 9.14 -5.32 -14.44
CA GLY A 43 8.78 -3.91 -14.40
C GLY A 43 7.27 -3.69 -14.59
N TRP A 44 6.64 -4.40 -15.53
CA TRP A 44 5.18 -4.34 -15.69
C TRP A 44 4.42 -4.97 -14.53
N LEU A 45 4.96 -6.01 -13.91
CA LEU A 45 4.40 -6.60 -12.70
C LEU A 45 4.42 -5.59 -11.55
N ALA A 46 5.56 -4.92 -11.32
CA ALA A 46 5.70 -3.86 -10.32
C ALA A 46 4.74 -2.69 -10.60
N ALA A 47 4.61 -2.27 -11.86
CA ALA A 47 3.69 -1.22 -12.27
C ALA A 47 2.22 -1.60 -12.03
N GLY A 48 1.80 -2.79 -12.50
CA GLY A 48 0.43 -3.28 -12.37
C GLY A 48 -0.01 -3.40 -10.92
N PHE A 49 0.81 -4.04 -10.08
CA PHE A 49 0.52 -4.14 -8.65
C PHE A 49 0.55 -2.78 -7.94
N SER A 50 1.45 -1.87 -8.31
CA SER A 50 1.49 -0.54 -7.69
C SER A 50 0.25 0.29 -8.03
N VAL A 51 -0.23 0.25 -9.26
CA VAL A 51 -1.47 0.94 -9.65
C VAL A 51 -2.69 0.31 -8.97
N ALA A 52 -2.77 -1.02 -8.94
CA ALA A 52 -3.84 -1.73 -8.26
C ALA A 52 -3.84 -1.44 -6.74
N ALA A 53 -2.68 -1.47 -6.10
CA ALA A 53 -2.51 -1.15 -4.70
C ALA A 53 -2.88 0.30 -4.39
N ALA A 54 -2.54 1.25 -5.27
CA ALA A 54 -2.93 2.65 -5.08
C ALA A 54 -4.46 2.81 -5.13
N GLY A 55 -5.11 2.19 -6.12
CA GLY A 55 -6.57 2.20 -6.25
C GLY A 55 -7.29 1.56 -5.08
N ALA A 56 -6.74 0.47 -4.52
CA ALA A 56 -7.31 -0.22 -3.36
C ALA A 56 -7.01 0.48 -2.02
N ALA A 57 -5.81 1.06 -1.87
CA ALA A 57 -5.37 1.66 -0.63
C ALA A 57 -6.17 2.92 -0.28
N ILE A 58 -6.57 3.74 -1.26
CA ILE A 58 -7.35 4.95 -0.99
C ILE A 58 -8.65 4.63 -0.23
N PRO A 59 -9.60 3.82 -0.75
CA PRO A 59 -10.82 3.52 -0.03
C PRO A 59 -10.57 2.77 1.28
N ALA A 60 -9.55 1.90 1.35
CA ALA A 60 -9.17 1.25 2.61
C ALA A 60 -8.69 2.26 3.67
N ILE A 61 -7.88 3.25 3.29
CA ILE A 61 -7.42 4.29 4.20
C ILE A 61 -8.61 5.12 4.71
N LEU A 62 -9.53 5.50 3.82
CA LEU A 62 -10.67 6.35 4.17
C LEU A 62 -11.73 5.63 5.00
N TRP A 63 -12.07 4.39 4.65
CA TRP A 63 -13.20 3.67 5.24
C TRP A 63 -12.80 2.67 6.31
N PHE A 64 -11.52 2.35 6.43
CA PHE A 64 -11.02 1.41 7.42
C PHE A 64 -9.98 2.05 8.33
N VAL A 65 -8.88 2.59 7.80
CA VAL A 65 -7.77 3.11 8.63
C VAL A 65 -8.17 4.38 9.39
N ALA A 66 -8.79 5.37 8.74
CA ALA A 66 -9.19 6.62 9.38
C ALA A 66 -10.16 6.42 10.56
N PRO A 67 -11.21 5.59 10.44
CA PRO A 67 -12.04 5.25 11.59
C PRO A 67 -11.28 4.63 12.76
N HIS A 68 -10.29 3.74 12.50
CA HIS A 68 -9.48 3.16 13.58
C HIS A 68 -8.52 4.17 14.20
N ALA A 69 -8.03 5.15 13.43
CA ALA A 69 -7.21 6.23 13.97
C ALA A 69 -7.98 7.16 14.90
N TYR A 70 -9.26 7.41 14.59
CA TYR A 70 -10.15 8.27 15.38
C TYR A 70 -11.06 7.54 16.34
N GLU A 71 -11.02 6.21 16.35
CA GLU A 71 -11.89 5.33 17.14
C GLU A 71 -13.40 5.64 16.96
N THR A 72 -13.78 6.20 15.80
CA THR A 72 -15.16 6.56 15.47
C THR A 72 -15.48 6.25 14.00
N PRO A 73 -16.70 5.75 13.68
CA PRO A 73 -17.04 5.31 12.33
C PRO A 73 -17.33 6.46 11.35
N HIS A 74 -17.47 7.70 11.85
CA HIS A 74 -17.93 8.86 11.07
C HIS A 74 -16.80 9.72 10.49
N HIS A 75 -15.54 9.55 10.93
CA HIS A 75 -14.40 10.30 10.40
C HIS A 75 -13.76 9.60 9.20
N LEU A 76 -14.27 9.91 8.00
CA LEU A 76 -13.89 9.27 6.73
C LEU A 76 -13.10 10.19 5.78
N CYS A 77 -12.91 11.45 6.15
CA CYS A 77 -12.24 12.42 5.29
C CYS A 77 -10.72 12.16 5.27
N PRO A 78 -10.07 12.18 4.09
CA PRO A 78 -8.61 12.01 3.98
C PRO A 78 -7.84 13.01 4.84
N PHE A 79 -8.37 14.23 4.94
CA PHE A 79 -7.75 15.35 5.67
C PHE A 79 -7.73 15.14 7.19
N CYS A 80 -8.58 14.27 7.73
CA CYS A 80 -8.54 13.97 9.16
C CYS A 80 -7.17 13.37 9.53
N LEU A 81 -6.65 12.44 8.74
CA LEU A 81 -5.33 11.84 9.03
C LEU A 81 -4.15 12.83 9.00
N LEU A 82 -4.33 14.03 8.42
CA LEU A 82 -3.29 15.07 8.40
C LEU A 82 -3.26 15.90 9.70
N HIS A 83 -4.27 15.80 10.55
CA HIS A 83 -4.33 16.55 11.81
C HIS A 83 -3.31 16.03 12.83
N ALA A 84 -2.82 16.95 13.66
CA ALA A 84 -1.90 16.65 14.74
C ALA A 84 -2.52 15.73 15.81
N ASP A 85 -3.85 15.72 15.97
CA ASP A 85 -4.58 14.92 16.97
C ASP A 85 -4.34 13.41 16.81
N VAL A 86 -4.06 12.94 15.59
CA VAL A 86 -3.68 11.55 15.28
C VAL A 86 -2.20 11.43 14.93
N GLY A 87 -1.37 12.37 15.40
CA GLY A 87 0.07 12.43 15.16
C GLY A 87 0.46 12.81 13.72
N GLY A 88 -0.48 13.31 12.90
CA GLY A 88 -0.21 13.70 11.52
C GLY A 88 0.20 12.52 10.61
N ILE A 89 -0.20 11.29 10.95
CA ILE A 89 0.19 10.05 10.24
C ILE A 89 -0.14 10.07 8.74
N GLY A 90 -1.14 10.84 8.34
CA GLY A 90 -1.54 11.01 6.95
C GLY A 90 -0.44 11.58 6.06
N TRP A 91 0.45 12.44 6.59
CA TRP A 91 1.55 13.03 5.82
C TRP A 91 2.52 11.96 5.28
N PRO A 92 3.18 11.15 6.12
CA PRO A 92 4.05 10.09 5.63
C PRO A 92 3.28 8.99 4.89
N LEU A 93 2.03 8.70 5.28
CA LEU A 93 1.21 7.67 4.64
C LEU A 93 0.88 8.03 3.18
N PHE A 94 0.32 9.21 2.92
CA PHE A 94 -0.03 9.63 1.57
C PHE A 94 1.21 9.94 0.72
N GLY A 95 2.27 10.51 1.33
CA GLY A 95 3.55 10.70 0.66
C GLY A 95 4.15 9.38 0.17
N ALA A 96 4.17 8.36 1.03
CA ALA A 96 4.61 7.02 0.66
C ALA A 96 3.70 6.38 -0.38
N LEU A 97 2.37 6.53 -0.26
CA LEU A 97 1.40 5.98 -1.20
C LEU A 97 1.62 6.49 -2.63
N PHE A 98 1.62 7.81 -2.81
CA PHE A 98 1.78 8.40 -4.14
C PHE A 98 3.19 8.21 -4.68
N GLY A 99 4.22 8.34 -3.82
CA GLY A 99 5.60 8.10 -4.21
C GLY A 99 5.84 6.65 -4.66
N ALA A 100 5.31 5.68 -3.93
CA ALA A 100 5.43 4.26 -4.27
C ALA A 100 4.67 3.92 -5.56
N ALA A 101 3.44 4.42 -5.70
CA ALA A 101 2.64 4.24 -6.90
C ALA A 101 3.34 4.80 -8.14
N LEU A 102 3.87 6.02 -8.06
CA LEU A 102 4.60 6.66 -9.14
C LEU A 102 5.87 5.89 -9.50
N CYS A 103 6.69 5.54 -8.51
CA CYS A 103 7.93 4.79 -8.74
C CYS A 103 7.66 3.40 -9.34
N GLY A 104 6.64 2.70 -8.85
CA GLY A 104 6.22 1.41 -9.36
C GLY A 104 5.72 1.48 -10.81
N ALA A 105 4.83 2.44 -11.11
CA ALA A 105 4.33 2.67 -12.47
C ALA A 105 5.47 3.05 -13.44
N ALA A 106 6.36 3.95 -13.01
CA ALA A 106 7.52 4.37 -13.80
C ALA A 106 8.47 3.21 -14.12
N THR A 107 8.61 2.22 -13.22
CA THR A 107 9.44 1.04 -13.46
C THR A 107 9.03 0.29 -14.72
N GLY A 108 7.73 0.09 -14.96
CA GLY A 108 7.22 -0.58 -16.15
C GLY A 108 7.49 0.22 -17.44
N LEU A 109 7.27 1.54 -17.39
CA LEU A 109 7.54 2.45 -18.50
C LEU A 109 9.04 2.52 -18.85
N VAL A 110 9.91 2.55 -17.85
CA VAL A 110 11.38 2.57 -18.06
C VAL A 110 11.84 1.26 -18.70
N GLN A 111 11.38 0.10 -18.20
CA GLN A 111 11.73 -1.20 -18.80
C GLN A 111 11.16 -1.39 -20.21
N SER A 112 10.09 -0.69 -20.60
CA SER A 112 9.61 -0.74 -21.98
C SER A 112 10.55 -0.02 -22.95
N GLN A 113 11.25 1.02 -22.50
CA GLN A 113 12.21 1.76 -23.34
C GLN A 113 13.50 0.98 -23.60
N GLY A 114 13.98 0.18 -22.63
CA GLY A 114 15.19 -0.63 -22.81
C GLY A 114 15.03 -1.72 -23.86
N ALA A 115 13.82 -2.27 -24.00
CA ALA A 115 13.53 -3.27 -25.01
C ALA A 115 13.27 -2.70 -26.42
N ALA A 116 12.91 -1.42 -26.50
CA ALA A 116 12.69 -0.71 -27.75
C ALA A 116 13.95 0.04 -28.24
N SER A 117 14.95 0.23 -27.38
CA SER A 117 16.14 1.03 -27.67
C SER A 117 17.16 0.26 -28.50
N ALA A 118 17.35 0.69 -29.75
CA ALA A 118 18.45 0.24 -30.63
C ALA A 118 19.85 0.76 -30.19
N ARG A 119 19.92 1.62 -29.17
CA ARG A 119 21.12 2.38 -28.77
C ARG A 119 22.06 1.66 -27.79
N GLY A 120 21.72 0.47 -27.29
CA GLY A 120 22.57 -0.28 -26.36
C GLY A 120 22.54 0.20 -24.89
N ASP A 121 21.65 1.13 -24.53
CA ASP A 121 21.54 1.73 -23.18
C ASP A 121 20.85 0.83 -22.12
N GLY A 122 20.82 -0.48 -22.33
CA GLY A 122 20.09 -1.43 -21.46
C GLY A 122 20.56 -1.39 -20.00
N ALA A 123 21.85 -1.20 -19.77
CA ALA A 123 22.42 -1.09 -18.43
C ALA A 123 21.92 0.17 -17.67
N ALA A 124 21.75 1.29 -18.36
CA ALA A 124 21.23 2.52 -17.75
C ALA A 124 19.75 2.40 -17.40
N VAL A 125 18.98 1.77 -18.30
CA VAL A 125 17.56 1.44 -18.09
C VAL A 125 17.39 0.53 -16.87
N ASP A 126 18.15 -0.56 -16.79
CA ASP A 126 18.11 -1.48 -15.66
C ASP A 126 18.53 -0.80 -14.36
N ALA A 127 19.55 0.07 -14.38
CA ALA A 127 19.98 0.81 -13.20
C ALA A 127 18.88 1.75 -12.67
N LEU A 128 18.22 2.50 -13.56
CA LEU A 128 17.11 3.38 -13.19
C LEU A 128 15.91 2.57 -12.69
N SER A 129 15.55 1.49 -13.40
CA SER A 129 14.47 0.58 -13.02
C SER A 129 14.69 -0.01 -11.62
N ARG A 130 15.91 -0.44 -11.30
CA ARG A 130 16.26 -0.92 -9.96
C ARG A 130 16.06 0.15 -8.89
N ARG A 131 16.48 1.40 -9.15
CA ARG A 131 16.30 2.51 -8.20
C ARG A 131 14.82 2.80 -7.96
N LEU A 132 14.03 2.90 -9.03
CA LEU A 132 12.58 3.11 -8.93
C LEU A 132 11.88 1.96 -8.21
N SER A 133 12.23 0.72 -8.54
CA SER A 133 11.70 -0.48 -7.87
C SER A 133 12.05 -0.53 -6.38
N GLY A 134 13.27 -0.11 -6.02
CA GLY A 134 13.69 0.00 -4.62
C GLY A 134 12.86 1.03 -3.84
N TRP A 135 12.69 2.23 -4.39
CA TRP A 135 11.82 3.27 -3.81
C TRP A 135 10.36 2.83 -3.72
N ALA A 136 9.84 2.16 -4.74
CA ALA A 136 8.49 1.61 -4.74
C ALA A 136 8.30 0.56 -3.64
N ALA A 137 9.23 -0.39 -3.49
CA ALA A 137 9.16 -1.42 -2.47
C ALA A 137 9.18 -0.83 -1.04
N MET A 138 10.09 0.12 -0.78
CA MET A 138 10.17 0.81 0.51
C MET A 138 8.90 1.62 0.80
N GLY A 139 8.38 2.34 -0.20
CA GLY A 139 7.17 3.13 -0.05
C GLY A 139 5.95 2.27 0.22
N TRP A 140 5.74 1.17 -0.53
CA TRP A 140 4.64 0.24 -0.27
C TRP A 140 4.75 -0.44 1.09
N LEU A 141 5.95 -0.81 1.52
CA LEU A 141 6.16 -1.33 2.87
C LEU A 141 5.78 -0.29 3.93
N THR A 142 6.15 0.97 3.72
CA THR A 142 5.78 2.09 4.60
C THR A 142 4.27 2.28 4.65
N VAL A 143 3.57 2.22 3.52
CA VAL A 143 2.10 2.28 3.45
C VAL A 143 1.46 1.16 4.26
N LEU A 144 1.94 -0.08 4.11
CA LEU A 144 1.42 -1.22 4.87
C LEU A 144 1.61 -1.05 6.38
N LEU A 145 2.81 -0.63 6.80
CA LEU A 145 3.12 -0.45 8.22
C LEU A 145 2.31 0.70 8.84
N LEU A 146 2.27 1.86 8.19
CA LEU A 146 1.53 3.03 8.68
C LEU A 146 0.01 2.84 8.61
N GLY A 147 -0.49 2.15 7.58
CA GLY A 147 -1.90 1.82 7.46
C GLY A 147 -2.36 0.78 8.49
N ALA A 148 -1.52 -0.22 8.79
CA ALA A 148 -1.83 -1.24 9.79
C ALA A 148 -1.71 -0.71 11.24
N TRP A 149 -0.89 0.32 11.48
CA TRP A 149 -0.61 0.81 12.83
C TRP A 149 -1.87 1.22 13.62
N PRO A 150 -2.77 2.09 13.12
CA PRO A 150 -3.99 2.45 13.86
C PRO A 150 -4.89 1.26 14.16
N VAL A 151 -4.99 0.32 13.22
CA VAL A 151 -5.81 -0.91 13.36
C VAL A 151 -5.23 -1.81 14.45
N ALA A 152 -3.92 -2.03 14.42
CA ALA A 152 -3.22 -2.85 15.42
C ALA A 152 -3.28 -2.22 16.81
N ARG A 153 -3.10 -0.89 16.91
CA ARG A 153 -3.25 -0.13 18.15
C ARG A 153 -4.65 -0.29 18.73
N TYR A 154 -5.69 -0.12 17.89
CA TYR A 154 -7.07 -0.27 18.32
C TYR A 154 -7.34 -1.70 18.84
N ALA A 155 -6.96 -2.72 18.07
CA ALA A 155 -7.13 -4.12 18.47
C ALA A 155 -6.42 -4.45 19.79
N TRP A 156 -5.25 -3.86 20.04
CA TRP A 156 -4.52 -4.02 21.30
C TRP A 156 -5.28 -3.40 22.49
N ILE A 157 -5.85 -2.21 22.32
CA ILE A 157 -6.56 -1.48 23.38
C ILE A 157 -7.91 -2.14 23.70
N THR A 158 -8.64 -2.60 22.69
CA THR A 158 -10.00 -3.14 22.85
C THR A 158 -10.05 -4.66 23.04
N GLY A 159 -8.91 -5.34 22.97
CA GLY A 159 -8.86 -6.81 23.02
C GLY A 159 -9.45 -7.49 21.78
N GLY A 160 -9.46 -6.79 20.64
CA GLY A 160 -9.96 -7.31 19.37
C GLY A 160 -11.45 -7.07 19.11
N ALA A 161 -12.12 -6.20 19.87
CA ALA A 161 -13.48 -5.79 19.55
C ALA A 161 -13.52 -5.08 18.19
N SER A 162 -14.55 -5.34 17.38
CA SER A 162 -14.69 -4.69 16.08
C SER A 162 -15.24 -3.26 16.23
N LEU A 163 -14.56 -2.29 15.61
CA LEU A 163 -14.99 -0.88 15.64
C LEU A 163 -16.35 -0.67 14.97
N PHE A 164 -16.67 -1.49 13.97
CA PHE A 164 -17.87 -1.36 13.16
C PHE A 164 -19.07 -2.15 13.70
N GLY A 165 -18.91 -2.83 14.84
CA GLY A 165 -19.91 -3.72 15.40
C GLY A 165 -20.03 -5.00 14.58
N GLY A 166 -19.77 -6.14 15.22
CA GLY A 166 -20.11 -7.46 14.70
C GLY A 166 -21.07 -8.10 15.68
N THR A 167 -22.30 -8.37 15.24
CA THR A 167 -23.17 -9.39 15.84
C THR A 167 -22.73 -10.77 15.34
#